data_AF-A0A351MKW5-F1
#
_entry.id   AF-A0A351MKW5-F1
#
_cell.length_a   1.000
_cell.length_b   1.000
_cell.length_c   1.000
_cell.angle_alpha   90.00
_cell.angle_beta   90.00
_cell.angle_gamma   90.00
#
_symmetry.space_group_name_H-M   'P 1'
#
loop_
_entity.id
_entity.type
_entity.pdbx_description
1 polymer ?
#
loop_
_entity_poly.entity_id
_entity_poly.type
_entity_poly.pdbx_seq_one_letter_code
_entity_poly.pdbx_strand_id
1 'polypeptide(L)'
;RRAINCVFYGLWAFELVWKEAGGVLVLRRLADRLPHTITAFVPDGDGGLEGIVQTAEGLDGEEVEVAIPISKLLLLPWQMEGDNWHGLSILRGA
;
A
#
# COMPACT_ATOMS: atom_id res chain seq x y z
N ARG A 1 12.19 2.61 -10.12
CA ARG A 1 12.36 3.95 -9.49
C ARG A 1 11.18 4.37 -8.60
N ARG A 2 9.94 3.86 -8.78
CA ARG A 2 8.78 4.27 -7.96
C ARG A 2 8.92 4.01 -6.45
N ALA A 3 9.60 2.93 -6.05
CA ALA A 3 9.79 2.60 -4.64
C ALA A 3 10.49 3.69 -3.81
N ILE A 4 11.37 4.52 -4.41
CA ILE A 4 12.06 5.60 -3.69
C ILE A 4 11.11 6.70 -3.20
N ASN A 5 9.89 6.75 -3.75
CA ASN A 5 8.87 7.72 -3.36
C ASN A 5 8.46 7.58 -1.89
N CYS A 6 8.67 6.42 -1.25
CA CYS A 6 8.45 6.28 0.19
C CYS A 6 9.26 7.29 1.01
N VAL A 7 10.47 7.64 0.57
CA VAL A 7 11.31 8.63 1.25
C VAL A 7 10.66 10.02 1.26
N PHE A 8 10.00 10.39 0.16
CA PHE A 8 9.37 11.71 0.01
C PHE A 8 7.98 11.80 0.63
N TYR A 9 7.21 10.70 0.64
CA TYR A 9 5.83 10.70 1.12
C TYR A 9 5.65 10.01 2.47
N GLY A 10 6.72 9.48 3.08
CA GLY A 10 6.67 8.66 4.29
C GLY A 10 6.24 7.21 4.01
N LEU A 11 5.48 6.99 2.95
CA LEU A 11 4.93 5.69 2.58
C LEU A 11 4.96 5.50 1.07
N TRP A 12 5.14 4.25 0.62
CA TRP A 12 4.69 3.81 -0.70
C TRP A 12 4.18 2.38 -0.62
N ALA A 13 3.13 2.06 -1.38
CA ALA A 13 2.56 0.72 -1.40
C ALA A 13 2.44 0.19 -2.83
N PHE A 14 2.66 -1.11 -2.99
CA PHE A 14 2.35 -1.82 -4.23
C PHE A 14 1.42 -2.99 -3.96
N GLU A 15 0.42 -3.17 -4.80
CA GLU A 15 -0.29 -4.44 -4.90
C GLU A 15 0.46 -5.41 -5.80
N LEU A 16 0.63 -6.65 -5.32
CA LEU A 16 1.24 -7.76 -6.04
C LEU A 16 0.22 -8.36 -7.00
N VAL A 17 0.32 -8.02 -8.28
CA VAL A 17 -0.56 -8.57 -9.32
C VAL A 17 0.10 -9.79 -9.94
N TRP A 18 -0.54 -10.94 -9.79
CA TRP A 18 -0.09 -12.23 -10.31
C TRP A 18 -0.77 -12.55 -11.65
N LYS A 19 -0.11 -13.37 -12.47
CA LYS A 19 -0.72 -14.00 -13.65
C LYS A 19 -0.31 -15.46 -13.72
N GLU A 20 -1.18 -16.28 -14.27
CA GLU A 20 -0.81 -17.63 -14.66
C GLU A 20 -0.04 -17.60 -15.98
N ALA A 21 1.06 -18.35 -16.06
CA ALA A 21 1.83 -18.54 -17.28
C ALA A 21 2.44 -19.95 -17.27
N GLY A 22 1.96 -20.82 -18.17
CA GLY A 22 2.48 -22.18 -18.29
C GLY A 22 2.24 -23.05 -17.05
N GLY A 23 1.09 -22.89 -16.37
CA GLY A 23 0.73 -23.69 -15.19
C GLY A 23 1.38 -23.23 -13.88
N VAL A 24 2.11 -22.11 -13.87
CA VAL A 24 2.64 -21.49 -12.65
C VAL A 24 2.18 -20.04 -12.52
N LEU A 25 2.09 -19.57 -11.28
CA LEU A 25 1.86 -18.16 -10.97
C LEU A 25 3.19 -17.40 -11.05
N VAL A 26 3.19 -16.33 -11.83
CA VAL A 26 4.32 -15.40 -11.94
C VAL A 26 3.87 -13.98 -11.61
N LEU A 27 4.76 -13.21 -11.01
CA LEU A 27 4.49 -11.81 -10.72
C LEU A 27 4.37 -11.04 -12.04
N ARG A 28 3.20 -10.49 -12.32
CA ARG A 28 2.91 -9.73 -13.54
C ARG A 28 3.31 -8.26 -13.38
N ARG A 29 2.94 -7.65 -12.25
CA ARG A 29 3.08 -6.22 -12.01
C ARG A 29 3.08 -5.91 -10.53
N LEU A 30 3.84 -4.87 -10.17
CA LEU A 30 3.67 -4.11 -8.93
C LEU A 30 2.79 -2.90 -9.23
N ALA A 31 1.53 -2.93 -8.80
CA ALA A 31 0.57 -1.86 -9.06
C ALA A 31 0.64 -0.84 -7.92
N ASP A 32 0.89 0.43 -8.23
CA ASP A 32 1.00 1.47 -7.21
C ASP A 32 -0.33 1.65 -6.46
N ARG A 33 -0.22 1.77 -5.13
CA ARG A 33 -1.27 2.20 -4.23
C ARG A 33 -0.77 3.50 -3.60
N LEU A 34 -1.33 4.62 -4.05
CA LEU A 34 -0.76 5.94 -3.77
C LEU A 34 -1.02 6.30 -2.30
N PRO A 35 -0.06 6.96 -1.60
CA PRO A 35 -0.23 7.21 -0.17
C PRO A 35 -1.49 8.01 0.19
N HIS A 36 -1.88 8.99 -0.65
CA HIS A 36 -3.06 9.82 -0.41
C HIS A 36 -4.39 9.07 -0.64
N THR A 37 -4.38 7.92 -1.31
CA THR A 37 -5.59 7.11 -1.48
C THR A 37 -5.78 6.15 -0.32
N ILE A 38 -4.78 5.94 0.55
CA ILE A 38 -4.87 5.05 1.71
C ILE A 38 -5.52 5.83 2.87
N THR A 39 -6.74 5.45 3.22
CA THR A 39 -7.54 6.14 4.25
C THR A 39 -7.39 5.50 5.63
N ALA A 40 -7.08 4.20 5.69
CA ALA A 40 -6.88 3.52 6.97
C ALA A 40 -5.87 2.37 6.86
N PHE A 41 -5.16 2.14 7.95
CA PHE A 41 -4.47 0.88 8.23
C PHE A 41 -5.36 0.05 9.14
N VAL A 42 -5.49 -1.23 8.85
CA VAL A 42 -6.31 -2.17 9.62
C VAL A 42 -5.36 -3.06 10.42
N PRO A 43 -5.18 -2.83 11.73
CA PRO A 43 -4.36 -3.69 12.56
C PRO A 43 -4.98 -5.07 12.70
N ASP A 44 -4.17 -6.10 12.86
CA ASP A 44 -4.66 -7.40 13.31
C ASP A 44 -4.82 -7.42 14.84
N GLY A 45 -5.37 -8.51 15.37
CA GLY A 45 -5.60 -8.69 16.82
C GLY A 45 -4.33 -8.80 17.67
N ASP A 46 -3.16 -8.96 17.04
CA ASP A 46 -1.87 -9.22 17.69
C ASP A 46 -0.89 -8.03 17.57
N GLY A 47 -1.35 -6.88 17.03
CA GLY A 47 -0.53 -5.68 16.83
C GLY A 47 0.23 -5.65 15.51
N GLY A 48 0.01 -6.61 14.63
CA GLY A 48 0.42 -6.57 13.23
C GLY A 48 -0.58 -5.82 12.35
N LEU A 49 -0.46 -6.01 11.04
CA LEU A 49 -1.26 -5.31 10.05
C LEU A 49 -2.05 -6.32 9.21
N GLU A 50 -3.38 -6.28 9.28
CA GLU A 50 -4.28 -7.10 8.47
C GLU A 50 -4.38 -6.57 7.02
N GLY A 51 -4.37 -5.25 6.85
CA GLY A 51 -4.47 -4.63 5.54
C GLY A 51 -4.60 -3.11 5.56
N ILE A 52 -5.03 -2.56 4.43
CA ILE A 52 -5.34 -1.14 4.27
C ILE A 52 -6.75 -0.95 3.71
N VAL A 53 -7.33 0.20 3.97
CA VAL A 53 -8.48 0.72 3.22
C VAL A 53 -7.99 1.82 2.30
N GLN A 54 -8.42 1.79 1.04
CA GLN A 54 -8.17 2.86 0.09
C GLN A 54 -9.46 3.38 -0.52
N THR A 55 -9.44 4.64 -0.90
CA THR A 55 -10.42 5.25 -1.79
C THR A 55 -10.02 5.03 -3.24
N ALA A 56 -10.94 4.58 -4.08
CA ALA A 56 -10.74 4.36 -5.50
C ALA A 56 -11.96 4.83 -6.30
N GLU A 57 -11.78 4.99 -7.61
CA GLU A 57 -12.88 5.26 -8.53
C GLU A 57 -13.49 3.92 -8.98
N GLY A 58 -14.81 3.79 -8.81
CA GLY A 58 -15.62 2.69 -9.28
C GLY A 58 -15.77 2.68 -10.80
N LEU A 59 -16.47 1.68 -11.33
CA LEU A 59 -16.66 1.56 -12.77
C LEU A 59 -17.57 2.65 -13.34
N ASP A 60 -18.46 3.22 -12.51
CA ASP A 60 -19.43 4.24 -12.89
C ASP A 60 -18.95 5.66 -12.48
N GLY A 61 -17.67 5.81 -12.10
CA GLY A 61 -17.05 7.08 -11.72
C GLY A 61 -17.34 7.52 -10.28
N GLU A 62 -18.02 6.69 -9.50
CA GLU A 62 -18.30 6.91 -8.10
C GLU A 62 -17.09 6.61 -7.22
N GLU A 63 -16.95 7.35 -6.12
CA GLU A 63 -15.90 7.06 -5.14
C GLU A 63 -16.30 5.83 -4.31
N VAL A 64 -15.42 4.83 -4.26
CA VAL A 64 -15.62 3.58 -3.51
C VAL A 64 -14.47 3.32 -2.55
N GLU A 65 -14.78 2.70 -1.42
CA GLU A 65 -13.78 2.18 -0.49
C GLU A 65 -13.43 0.73 -0.82
N VAL A 66 -12.13 0.42 -0.82
CA VAL A 66 -11.61 -0.90 -1.12
C VAL A 66 -10.65 -1.32 -0.02
N ALA A 67 -11.00 -2.39 0.69
CA ALA A 67 -10.09 -3.06 1.62
C ALA A 67 -9.13 -3.97 0.84
N ILE A 68 -7.82 -3.82 1.07
CA ILE A 68 -6.79 -4.69 0.50
C ILE A 68 -6.00 -5.36 1.62
N PRO A 69 -5.98 -6.70 1.69
CA PRO A 69 -5.24 -7.42 2.72
C PRO A 69 -3.73 -7.29 2.52
N ILE A 70 -2.98 -7.31 3.62
CA ILE A 70 -1.52 -7.18 3.63
C ILE A 70 -0.83 -8.27 2.78
N SER A 71 -1.43 -9.46 2.67
CA SER A 71 -0.92 -10.58 1.88
C SER A 71 -0.85 -10.29 0.37
N LYS A 72 -1.55 -9.26 -0.10
CA LYS A 72 -1.50 -8.77 -1.48
C LYS A 72 -0.60 -7.55 -1.66
N LEU A 73 0.00 -7.03 -0.60
CA LEU A 73 0.70 -5.76 -0.60
C LEU A 73 2.20 -5.91 -0.32
N LEU A 74 2.97 -5.05 -0.96
CA LEU A 74 4.31 -4.67 -0.53
C LEU A 74 4.22 -3.24 0.01
N LEU A 75 4.29 -3.11 1.33
CA LEU A 75 4.26 -1.83 2.03
C LEU A 75 5.69 -1.35 2.30
N LEU A 76 5.98 -0.09 1.99
CA LEU A 76 7.29 0.52 2.17
C LEU A 76 7.16 1.79 3.02
N PRO A 77 6.98 1.67 4.35
CA PRO A 77 7.08 2.83 5.24
C PRO A 77 8.54 3.28 5.35
N TRP A 78 8.76 4.60 5.33
CA TRP A 78 10.06 5.23 5.56
C TRP A 78 10.13 5.76 6.99
N GLN A 79 11.22 5.47 7.70
CA GLN A 79 11.42 5.86 9.11
C GLN A 79 10.19 5.52 9.98
N MET A 80 9.76 4.25 9.92
CA MET A 80 8.68 3.75 10.77
C MET A 80 9.10 3.80 12.24
N GLU A 81 8.29 4.47 13.06
CA GLU A 81 8.45 4.53 14.52
C GLU A 81 7.24 3.85 15.17
N GLY A 82 7.49 2.77 15.92
CA GLY A 82 6.41 1.93 16.47
C GLY A 82 5.47 1.41 15.39
N ASP A 83 4.16 1.48 15.66
CA ASP A 83 3.09 1.03 14.76
C ASP A 83 2.61 2.14 13.80
N ASN A 84 3.45 3.16 13.55
CA ASN A 84 3.14 4.18 12.55
C ASN A 84 3.43 3.68 11.13
N TRP A 85 2.51 2.91 10.55
CA TRP A 85 2.64 2.40 9.19
C TRP A 85 2.61 3.48 8.08
N HIS A 86 2.24 4.73 8.39
CA HIS A 86 2.38 5.85 7.46
C HIS A 86 3.84 6.29 7.26
N GLY A 87 4.74 5.91 8.17
CA GLY A 87 6.11 6.39 8.19
C GLY A 87 6.20 7.91 8.36
N LEU A 88 7.36 8.47 7.99
CA LEU A 88 7.67 9.89 8.12
C LEU A 88 8.34 10.39 6.84
N SER A 89 7.81 11.43 6.21
CA SER A 89 8.46 12.05 5.04
C SER A 89 9.79 12.71 5.42
N ILE A 90 10.81 12.58 4.56
CA ILE A 90 12.06 13.34 4.70
C ILE A 90 11.85 14.86 4.68
N LEU A 91 10.72 15.33 4.13
CA LEU A 91 10.36 16.74 4.04
C LEU A 91 9.67 17.25 5.31
N ARG A 92 9.37 16.38 6.30
CA ARG A 92 8.63 16.77 7.51
C ARG A 92 9.40 17.74 8.41
N GLY A 93 10.73 17.62 8.42
CA GLY A 93 11.63 18.46 9.23
C GLY A 93 12.32 19.60 8.47
N ALA A 94 11.93 19.84 7.22
CA ALA A 94 12.45 20.93 6.38
C ALA A 94 11.64 22.23 6.57
#